data_AF-A0A5A9Z7E1-F1
#
_entry.id   AF-A0A5A9Z7E1-F1
#
_cell.length_a   1.000
_cell.length_b   1.000
_cell.length_c   1.000
_cell.angle_alpha   90.00
_cell.angle_beta   90.00
_cell.angle_gamma   90.00
#
_symmetry.space_group_name_H-M   'P 1'
#
loop_
_entity.id
_entity.type
_entity.pdbx_description
1 polymer ?
#
loop_
_entity_poly.entity_id
_entity_poly.type
_entity_poly.pdbx_seq_one_letter_code
_entity_poly.pdbx_strand_id
1 'polypeptide(L)' 'MKASTHLVSRMSQRAIGKAELDIVMAFGEMDGDKIIINKRLAEELLVELKFILACKRRE' A
#
# COMPACT_ATOMS: atom_id res chain seq x y z
N MET A 1 2.17 -3.10 10.23
CA MET A 1 1.44 -3.80 9.15
C MET A 1 1.25 -5.27 9.55
N LYS A 2 0.04 -5.84 9.44
CA LYS A 2 -0.15 -7.28 9.66
C LYS A 2 0.15 -7.99 8.33
N ALA A 3 1.22 -8.79 8.28
CA ALA A 3 1.64 -9.47 7.06
C ALA A 3 0.55 -10.44 6.58
N SER A 4 0.28 -10.45 5.28
CA SER A 4 -0.65 -11.41 4.69
C SER A 4 0.00 -12.79 4.59
N THR A 5 -0.81 -13.85 4.61
CA THR A 5 -0.34 -15.24 4.47
C THR A 5 0.47 -15.44 3.18
N HIS A 6 0.07 -14.78 2.09
CA HIS A 6 0.79 -14.82 0.82
C HIS A 6 2.19 -14.17 0.93
N LEU A 7 2.28 -13.01 1.59
CA LEU A 7 3.56 -12.32 1.80
C LEU A 7 4.50 -13.18 2.67
N VAL A 8 4.00 -13.76 3.76
CA VAL A 8 4.78 -14.66 4.63
C VAL A 8 5.26 -15.91 3.88
N SER A 9 4.39 -16.54 3.10
CA SER A 9 4.76 -17.71 2.28
C SER A 9 5.86 -17.36 1.26
N ARG A 10 5.76 -16.18 0.64
CA ARG A 10 6.75 -15.72 -0.34
C ARG A 10 8.08 -15.35 0.28
N MET A 11 8.07 -14.76 1.47
CA MET A 11 9.27 -14.49 2.26
C MET A 11 9.99 -15.79 2.61
N SER A 12 9.27 -16.78 3.11
CA SER A 12 9.83 -18.09 3.46
C SER A 12 10.48 -18.79 2.25
N GLN A 13 9.77 -18.87 1.11
CA GLN A 13 10.29 -19.49 -0.12
C GLN A 13 11.54 -18.80 -0.70
N ARG A 14 11.81 -17.54 -0.31
CA ARG A 14 12.94 -16.75 -0.83
C ARG A 14 13.97 -16.41 0.25
N ALA A 15 13.83 -17.00 1.44
CA ALA A 15 14.65 -16.68 2.61
C ALA A 15 14.77 -15.16 2.90
N ILE A 16 13.67 -14.41 2.69
CA ILE A 16 13.61 -12.98 2.98
C ILE A 16 13.17 -12.81 4.44
N GLY A 17 14.01 -12.19 5.26
CA GLY A 17 13.69 -11.85 6.63
C GLY A 17 12.90 -10.55 6.77
N LYS A 18 12.53 -10.23 8.01
CA LYS A 18 11.79 -9.01 8.32
C LYS A 18 12.62 -7.75 8.07
N ALA A 19 13.91 -7.78 8.39
CA ALA A 19 14.81 -6.63 8.23
C ALA A 19 14.95 -6.23 6.76
N GLU A 20 15.09 -7.20 5.85
CA GLU A 20 15.18 -6.94 4.41
C GLU A 20 13.88 -6.36 3.85
N LEU A 21 12.73 -6.88 4.32
CA LEU A 21 11.43 -6.32 3.95
C LEU A 21 11.29 -4.87 4.42
N ASP A 22 11.65 -4.59 5.67
CA ASP A 22 11.55 -3.25 6.27
C ASP A 22 12.43 -2.24 5.52
N ILE A 23 13.64 -2.63 5.10
CA ILE A 23 14.53 -1.78 4.28
C ILE A 23 13.88 -1.44 2.92
N VAL A 24 13.34 -2.44 2.23
CA VAL A 24 12.71 -2.23 0.89
C VAL A 24 11.42 -1.41 0.99
N MET A 25 10.69 -1.54 2.09
CA MET A 25 9.51 -0.71 2.37
C MET A 25 9.91 0.74 2.65
N ALA A 26 10.87 0.96 3.54
CA ALA A 26 11.39 2.30 3.85
C ALA A 26 11.95 3.00 2.60
N PHE A 27 12.68 2.26 1.76
CA PHE A 27 13.17 2.77 0.48
C PHE A 27 12.02 3.21 -0.45
N GLY A 28 10.98 2.38 -0.60
CA GLY A 28 9.84 2.70 -1.45
C GLY A 28 8.98 3.85 -0.94
N GLU A 29 8.94 4.08 0.37
CA GLU A 29 8.30 5.25 0.99
C GLU A 29 9.10 6.53 0.74
N MET A 30 10.44 6.45 0.83
CA MET A 30 11.33 7.60 0.62
C MET A 30 11.39 8.07 -0.84
N ASP A 31 11.39 7.15 -1.81
CA ASP A 31 11.49 7.48 -3.24
C ASP A 31 10.16 7.98 -3.84
N GLY A 32 9.05 7.92 -3.07
CA GLY A 32 7.71 8.20 -3.58
C GLY A 32 7.20 7.20 -4.64
N ASP A 33 8.00 6.19 -4.97
CA ASP A 33 7.79 5.25 -6.08
C ASP A 33 6.83 4.11 -5.71
N LYS A 34 6.60 3.87 -4.40
CA LYS A 34 5.61 2.89 -3.94
C LYS A 34 4.48 3.56 -3.18
N ILE A 35 3.42 3.94 -3.90
CA ILE A 35 2.10 4.00 -3.29
C ILE A 35 1.70 2.55 -2.98
N ILE A 36 2.04 2.04 -1.80
CA ILE A 36 1.51 0.76 -1.30
C ILE A 36 0.05 1.01 -0.96
N ILE A 37 -0.81 0.97 -1.99
CA ILE A 37 -2.23 1.04 -1.78
C ILE A 37 -2.67 -0.31 -1.22
N ASN A 38 -2.67 -0.43 0.10
CA ASN A 38 -3.44 -1.46 0.78
C ASN A 38 -4.86 -1.40 0.22
N LYS A 39 -5.43 -2.54 -0.22
CA LYS A 39 -6.78 -2.59 -0.82
C LYS A 39 -7.80 -1.76 -0.04
N ARG A 40 -7.77 -1.82 1.29
CA ARG A 40 -8.65 -1.00 2.15
C ARG A 40 -8.43 0.50 1.98
N LEU A 41 -7.17 0.94 2.00
CA LEU A 41 -6.79 2.33 1.77
C LEU A 41 -7.16 2.78 0.34
N ALA A 42 -7.08 1.86 -0.64
CA ALA A 42 -7.54 2.10 -2.02
C ALA A 42 -9.03 2.44 -2.04
N GLU A 43 -9.82 1.60 -1.37
CA GLU A 43 -11.27 1.72 -1.31
C GLU A 43 -11.68 3.01 -0.58
N GLU A 44 -11.00 3.35 0.52
CA GLU A 44 -11.19 4.60 1.27
C GLU A 44 -10.90 5.84 0.40
N LEU A 45 -9.73 5.88 -0.25
CA LEU A 45 -9.35 6.99 -1.15
C LEU A 45 -10.29 7.12 -2.34
N LEU A 46 -10.81 6.00 -2.86
CA LEU A 46 -11.74 6.00 -3.98
C LEU A 46 -13.10 6.57 -3.60
N VAL A 47 -13.57 6.36 -2.37
CA VAL A 47 -14.77 7.02 -1.83
C VAL A 47 -14.55 8.53 -1.73
N GLU A 48 -13.40 8.94 -1.19
CA GLU A 48 -13.05 10.35 -1.01
C GLU A 48 -12.93 11.09 -2.36
N LEU A 49 -12.27 10.48 -3.34
CA LEU A 49 -12.17 11.01 -4.71
C LEU A 49 -13.54 11.18 -5.38
N LYS A 50 -14.46 10.21 -5.21
CA LYS A 50 -15.83 10.30 -5.74
C LYS A 50 -16.60 11.47 -5.12
N PHE A 51 -16.43 11.69 -3.82
CA PHE A 51 -17.05 12.81 -3.12
C PHE A 51 -16.56 14.15 -3.68
N ILE A 52 -15.23 14.33 -3.79
CA ILE A 52 -14.62 15.56 -4.33
C ILE A 52 -15.10 15.84 -5.77
N LEU A 53 -15.12 14.82 -6.63
CA LEU A 53 -15.61 14.94 -8.01
C LEU A 53 -17.10 15.34 -8.06
N ALA A 54 -17.92 14.82 -7.14
CA ALA A 54 -19.34 15.16 -7.07
C ALA A 54 -19.58 16.59 -6.56
N CYS A 55 -18.73 17.10 -5.67
CA CYS A 55 -18.77 18.50 -5.22
C CYS A 55 -18.36 19.46 -6.36
N LYS A 56 -17.25 19.18 -7.06
CA LYS A 56 -16.76 19.99 -8.18
C LYS A 56 -17.71 20.07 -9.38
N ARG A 57 -18.60 19.09 -9.55
CA ARG A 57 -19.58 19.08 -10.65
C ARG A 57 -20.82 19.96 -10.36
N ARG A 58 -20.95 20.50 -9.14
CA ARG A 58 -22.07 21.38 -8.73
C ARG A 58 -21.72 22.87 -8.74
N GLU A 59 -20.47 23.22 -8.99
CA GLU A 59 -20.01 24.58 -9.30
C GLU A 59 -20.04 24.82 -10.81
#